data_AF-A0A800A8Z8-F1
#
_entry.id   AF-A0A800A8Z8-F1
#
_cell.length_a   1.000
_cell.length_b   1.000
_cell.length_c   1.000
_cell.angle_alpha   90.00
_cell.angle_beta   90.00
_cell.angle_gamma   90.00
#
_symmetry.space_group_name_H-M   'P 1'
#
loop_
_entity.id
_entity.type
_entity.pdbx_description
1 polymer ?
#
loop_
_entity_poly.entity_id
_entity_poly.type
_entity_poly.pdbx_seq_one_letter_code
_entity_poly.pdbx_strand_id
1 'polypeptide(L)'
;AVNALSYLVVIVVLLVIGPQLEAQERESASMGSAISMGIRFARFTPPFRSLLTLVALFAITSSVVQATLPNHTRLLGGSEATYGILLGAMGAGALVGAFLRPRIVERTQGRTVPYAITLFGAAGLTLGMAPSLAVAGGAMFAAGLFWLMALSTLRATAQLMAPGWIRGRVMSMYTLAFAGILPLGSILAGVVADQLGTDGALVIFSLGAMVIGLFSPRLGVPDLEEVETPEFSAERAVQPHAEVSLEGGPVIVLNTWKIDEEDFTEFTNVMNQVRLIRLTTGAYRWRLFRSISDPTLLTELFAVESWEEHLAQHTRIDDASAALITRARSFDRAGGPRTQHLIAIDVEHPPDLEELIATHDEMHRTDGSIPVEADQEV
;
A
#
# COMPACT_ATOMS: atom_id res chain seq x y z
N ALA A 1 -1.33 24.79 -25.27
CA ALA A 1 -1.60 26.11 -24.66
C ALA A 1 -2.49 25.99 -23.42
N VAL A 2 -3.75 25.58 -23.52
CA VAL A 2 -4.69 25.48 -22.38
C VAL A 2 -4.17 24.58 -21.24
N ASN A 3 -3.68 23.38 -21.55
CA ASN A 3 -3.11 22.47 -20.54
C ASN A 3 -1.86 23.04 -19.85
N ALA A 4 -1.04 23.81 -20.56
CA ALA A 4 0.13 24.48 -19.96
C ALA A 4 -0.31 25.64 -19.04
N LEU A 5 -1.38 26.35 -19.42
CA LEU A 5 -1.96 27.44 -18.62
C LEU A 5 -2.58 26.93 -17.31
N SER A 6 -3.18 25.73 -17.30
CA SER A 6 -3.71 25.13 -16.07
C SER A 6 -2.62 24.76 -15.06
N TYR A 7 -1.42 24.38 -15.50
CA TYR A 7 -0.30 24.14 -14.59
C TYR A 7 0.26 25.42 -13.96
N LEU A 8 0.20 26.56 -14.66
CA LEU A 8 0.59 27.86 -14.08
C LEU A 8 -0.23 28.20 -12.83
N VAL A 9 -1.51 27.85 -12.81
CA VAL A 9 -2.38 28.04 -11.63
C VAL A 9 -1.87 27.21 -10.45
N VAL A 10 -1.53 25.93 -10.68
CA VAL A 10 -0.99 25.05 -9.63
C VAL A 10 0.36 25.54 -9.12
N ILE A 11 1.24 26.03 -10.00
CA ILE A 11 2.54 26.60 -9.63
C ILE A 11 2.36 27.82 -8.73
N VAL A 12 1.45 28.74 -9.08
CA VAL A 12 1.15 29.91 -8.27
C VAL A 12 0.63 29.52 -6.89
N VAL A 13 -0.29 28.55 -6.82
CA VAL A 13 -0.80 28.03 -5.55
C VAL A 13 0.33 27.45 -4.69
N LEU A 14 1.23 26.66 -5.28
CA LEU A 14 2.38 26.09 -4.56
C LEU A 14 3.37 27.15 -4.08
N LEU A 15 3.62 28.20 -4.85
CA LEU A 15 4.53 29.27 -4.44
C LEU A 15 3.98 30.13 -3.30
N VAL A 16 2.65 30.30 -3.24
CA VAL A 16 1.98 31.12 -2.22
C VAL A 16 1.72 30.32 -0.94
N ILE A 17 1.27 29.07 -1.07
CA ILE A 17 0.82 28.24 0.06
C ILE A 17 1.91 27.27 0.53
N GLY A 18 2.77 26.79 -0.37
CA GLY A 18 3.84 25.83 -0.05
C GLY A 18 4.75 26.24 1.11
N PRO A 19 5.18 27.51 1.22
CA PRO A 19 6.00 27.99 2.35
C PRO A 19 5.28 27.99 3.70
N GLN A 20 3.95 27.90 3.72
CA GLN A 20 3.12 27.89 4.93
C GLN A 20 2.80 26.48 5.40
N LEU A 21 3.13 25.47 4.61
CA LEU A 21 2.98 24.07 5.00
C LEU A 21 4.21 23.67 5.80
N GLU A 22 4.00 23.27 7.06
CA GLU A 22 5.05 22.65 7.86
C GLU A 22 5.63 21.46 7.09
N ALA A 23 6.93 21.52 6.81
CA ALA A 23 7.62 20.37 6.26
C ALA A 23 7.61 19.30 7.34
N GLN A 24 6.88 18.19 7.12
CA GLN A 24 7.10 16.99 7.92
C GLN A 24 8.60 16.71 7.91
N GLU A 25 9.18 16.56 9.10
CA GLU A 25 10.57 16.14 9.25
C GLU A 25 10.81 14.94 8.33
N ARG A 26 11.68 15.14 7.35
CA ARG A 26 12.08 14.06 6.47
C ARG A 26 12.86 13.09 7.33
N GLU A 27 12.31 11.92 7.59
CA GLU A 27 13.11 10.78 8.05
C GLU A 27 14.37 10.70 7.17
N SER A 28 15.52 10.72 7.83
CA SER A 28 16.87 10.59 7.26
C SER A 28 17.12 9.18 6.69
N ALA A 29 16.09 8.53 6.15
CA ALA A 29 16.21 7.19 5.59
C ALA A 29 16.95 7.23 4.24
N SER A 30 17.93 6.34 4.08
CA SER A 30 18.54 6.10 2.78
C SER A 30 17.48 5.69 1.75
N MET A 31 17.69 6.03 0.47
CA MET A 31 16.77 5.67 -0.62
C MET A 31 16.48 4.16 -0.66
N GLY A 32 17.50 3.34 -0.37
CA GLY A 32 17.36 1.88 -0.29
C GLY A 32 16.45 1.44 0.85
N SER A 33 16.66 1.98 2.06
CA SER A 33 15.82 1.68 3.23
C SER A 33 14.36 2.08 2.99
N ALA A 34 14.14 3.27 2.41
CA ALA A 34 12.83 3.77 2.02
C ALA A 34 12.10 2.86 1.00
N ILE A 35 12.80 2.35 -0.03
CA ILE A 35 12.23 1.40 -0.99
C ILE A 35 11.90 0.08 -0.29
N SER A 36 12.80 -0.43 0.54
CA SER A 36 12.62 -1.68 1.28
C SER A 36 11.37 -1.63 2.15
N MET A 37 11.13 -0.49 2.80
CA MET A 37 9.97 -0.22 3.65
C MET A 37 8.67 -0.23 2.85
N GLY A 38 8.64 0.40 1.67
CA GLY A 38 7.48 0.33 0.75
C GLY A 38 7.16 -1.11 0.33
N ILE A 39 8.18 -1.87 -0.09
CA ILE A 39 8.02 -3.29 -0.48
C ILE A 39 7.53 -4.12 0.72
N ARG A 40 8.05 -3.86 1.91
CA ARG A 40 7.69 -4.56 3.15
C ARG A 40 6.25 -4.28 3.53
N PHE A 41 5.85 -3.01 3.50
CA PHE A 41 4.46 -2.60 3.70
C PHE A 41 3.53 -3.36 2.75
N ALA A 42 3.85 -3.39 1.45
CA ALA A 42 3.05 -4.15 0.51
C ALA A 42 3.05 -5.64 0.85
N ARG A 43 4.20 -6.26 1.11
CA ARG A 43 4.30 -7.69 1.42
C ARG A 43 3.46 -8.12 2.63
N PHE A 44 3.38 -7.29 3.66
CA PHE A 44 2.75 -7.57 4.94
C PHE A 44 1.39 -6.89 5.14
N THR A 45 0.86 -6.21 4.12
CA THR A 45 -0.52 -5.71 4.07
C THR A 45 -1.31 -6.53 3.05
N PRO A 46 -1.93 -7.67 3.44
CA PRO A 46 -2.59 -8.57 2.49
C PRO A 46 -3.63 -7.89 1.58
N PRO A 47 -4.52 -7.01 2.08
CA PRO A 47 -5.49 -6.32 1.24
C PRO A 47 -4.82 -5.45 0.17
N PHE A 48 -3.67 -4.84 0.48
CA PHE A 48 -2.94 -3.98 -0.46
C PHE A 48 -2.25 -4.81 -1.55
N ARG A 49 -1.77 -6.02 -1.23
CA ARG A 49 -1.25 -6.96 -2.24
C ARG A 49 -2.31 -7.37 -3.23
N SER A 50 -3.47 -7.73 -2.73
CA SER A 50 -4.62 -8.09 -3.55
C SER A 50 -5.01 -6.94 -4.48
N LEU A 51 -4.99 -5.70 -3.97
CA LEU A 51 -5.20 -4.51 -4.76
C LEU A 51 -4.15 -4.36 -5.87
N LEU A 52 -2.86 -4.50 -5.56
CA LEU A 52 -1.78 -4.41 -6.56
C LEU A 52 -1.90 -5.52 -7.62
N THR A 53 -2.25 -6.74 -7.23
CA THR A 53 -2.50 -7.84 -8.16
C THR A 53 -3.68 -7.54 -9.08
N LEU A 54 -4.78 -7.02 -8.54
CA LEU A 54 -5.95 -6.64 -9.34
C LEU A 54 -5.62 -5.51 -10.32
N VAL A 55 -4.89 -4.48 -9.87
CA VAL A 55 -4.40 -3.37 -10.72
C VAL A 55 -3.52 -3.88 -11.85
N ALA A 56 -2.59 -4.79 -11.55
CA ALA A 56 -1.70 -5.40 -12.55
C ALA A 56 -2.48 -6.21 -13.60
N LEU A 57 -3.39 -7.09 -13.15
CA LEU A 57 -4.23 -7.90 -14.03
C LEU A 57 -5.15 -7.03 -14.90
N PHE A 58 -5.71 -5.97 -14.32
CA PHE A 58 -6.50 -5.00 -15.06
C PHE A 58 -5.63 -4.25 -16.08
N ALA A 59 -4.42 -3.80 -15.73
CA ALA A 59 -3.51 -3.14 -16.67
C ALA A 59 -3.18 -4.04 -17.88
N ILE A 60 -2.91 -5.33 -17.65
CA ILE A 60 -2.64 -6.29 -18.74
C ILE A 60 -3.85 -6.45 -19.65
N THR A 61 -5.02 -6.71 -19.08
CA THR A 61 -6.22 -7.01 -19.88
C THR A 61 -6.76 -5.80 -20.61
N SER A 62 -6.60 -4.63 -20.01
CA SER A 62 -7.23 -3.41 -20.49
C SER A 62 -6.39 -2.72 -21.58
N SER A 63 -5.07 -2.92 -21.61
CA SER A 63 -4.18 -2.37 -22.64
C SER A 63 -4.57 -2.72 -24.08
N VAL A 64 -5.21 -3.88 -24.30
CA VAL A 64 -5.63 -4.34 -25.63
C VAL A 64 -6.46 -3.28 -26.37
N VAL A 65 -7.35 -2.58 -25.65
CA VAL A 65 -8.31 -1.65 -26.26
C VAL A 65 -7.58 -0.51 -26.94
N GLN A 66 -6.52 0.03 -26.32
CA GLN A 66 -5.72 1.10 -26.92
C GLN A 66 -4.69 0.57 -27.92
N ALA A 67 -4.08 -0.59 -27.62
CA ALA A 67 -3.04 -1.18 -28.45
C ALA A 67 -3.55 -1.59 -29.84
N THR A 68 -4.78 -2.10 -29.93
CA THR A 68 -5.33 -2.62 -31.19
C THR A 68 -6.29 -1.66 -31.89
N LEU A 69 -6.68 -0.55 -31.25
CA LEU A 69 -7.65 0.42 -31.80
C LEU A 69 -7.33 0.90 -33.22
N PRO A 70 -6.07 1.25 -33.57
CA PRO A 70 -5.76 1.70 -34.93
C PRO A 70 -6.03 0.61 -35.98
N ASN A 71 -5.68 -0.64 -35.67
CA ASN A 71 -5.90 -1.78 -36.58
C ASN A 71 -7.40 -2.09 -36.71
N HIS A 72 -8.12 -2.13 -35.58
CA HIS A 72 -9.56 -2.37 -35.57
C HIS A 72 -10.33 -1.30 -36.36
N THR A 73 -9.93 -0.03 -36.22
CA THR A 73 -10.54 1.08 -36.99
C THR A 73 -10.38 0.89 -38.50
N ARG A 74 -9.19 0.45 -38.95
CA ARG A 74 -8.94 0.18 -40.37
C ARG A 74 -9.75 -1.01 -40.89
N LEU A 75 -9.92 -2.07 -40.08
CA LEU A 75 -10.75 -3.22 -40.44
C LEU A 75 -12.21 -2.84 -40.68
N LEU A 76 -12.73 -1.85 -39.95
CA LEU A 76 -14.06 -1.28 -40.14
C LEU A 76 -14.15 -0.28 -41.32
N GLY A 77 -13.09 -0.13 -42.13
CA GLY A 77 -13.02 0.83 -43.22
C GLY A 77 -12.91 2.29 -42.77
N GLY A 78 -12.54 2.52 -41.50
CA GLY A 78 -12.38 3.85 -40.93
C GLY A 78 -11.08 4.54 -41.35
N SER A 79 -11.10 5.87 -41.28
CA SER A 79 -9.92 6.72 -41.53
C SER A 79 -9.19 7.08 -40.22
N GLU A 80 -8.08 7.80 -40.32
CA GLU A 80 -7.39 8.39 -39.16
C GLU A 80 -8.31 9.34 -38.36
N ALA A 81 -9.19 10.07 -39.04
CA ALA A 81 -10.19 10.91 -38.39
C ALA A 81 -11.17 10.06 -37.57
N THR A 82 -11.59 8.92 -38.10
CA THR A 82 -12.44 7.95 -37.39
C THR A 82 -11.75 7.40 -36.15
N TYR A 83 -10.46 7.08 -36.23
CA TYR A 83 -9.66 6.66 -35.07
C TYR A 83 -9.67 7.74 -33.98
N GLY A 84 -9.44 9.00 -34.37
CA GLY A 84 -9.50 10.14 -33.45
C GLY A 84 -10.88 10.30 -32.80
N ILE A 85 -11.97 10.07 -33.55
CA ILE A 85 -13.35 10.09 -33.04
C ILE A 85 -13.58 8.97 -32.01
N LEU A 86 -13.13 7.73 -32.29
CA LEU A 86 -13.27 6.60 -31.37
C LEU A 86 -12.47 6.83 -30.07
N LEU A 87 -11.25 7.33 -30.19
CA LEU A 87 -10.44 7.72 -29.03
C LEU A 87 -11.10 8.87 -28.25
N GLY A 88 -11.67 9.84 -28.95
CA GLY A 88 -12.47 10.93 -28.35
C GLY A 88 -13.70 10.41 -27.61
N ALA A 89 -14.40 9.41 -28.16
CA ALA A 89 -15.55 8.77 -27.51
C ALA A 89 -15.14 8.10 -26.18
N MET A 90 -13.99 7.42 -26.16
CA MET A 90 -13.41 6.87 -24.93
C MET A 90 -13.12 7.96 -23.90
N GLY A 91 -12.51 9.08 -24.32
CA GLY A 91 -12.28 10.23 -23.44
C GLY A 91 -13.57 10.83 -22.89
N ALA A 92 -14.61 10.98 -23.72
CA ALA A 92 -15.92 11.46 -23.31
C ALA A 92 -16.58 10.52 -22.29
N GLY A 93 -16.50 9.21 -22.53
CA GLY A 93 -16.96 8.19 -21.59
C GLY A 93 -16.25 8.29 -20.24
N ALA A 94 -14.93 8.45 -20.25
CA ALA A 94 -14.14 8.65 -19.05
C ALA A 94 -14.60 9.88 -18.26
N LEU A 95 -14.81 11.03 -18.92
CA LEU A 95 -15.34 12.24 -18.26
C LEU A 95 -16.69 11.97 -17.57
N VAL A 96 -17.62 11.29 -18.27
CA VAL A 96 -18.91 10.90 -17.68
C VAL A 96 -18.71 9.96 -16.49
N GLY A 97 -17.78 9.00 -16.59
CA GLY A 97 -17.39 8.12 -15.50
C GLY A 97 -16.89 8.89 -14.27
N ALA A 98 -16.08 9.94 -14.46
CA ALA A 98 -15.60 10.79 -13.36
C ALA A 98 -16.75 11.48 -12.62
N PHE A 99 -17.70 12.07 -13.36
CA PHE A 99 -18.85 12.78 -12.77
C PHE A 99 -19.86 11.84 -12.09
N LEU A 100 -20.01 10.62 -12.61
CA LEU A 100 -20.92 9.63 -12.05
C LEU A 100 -20.30 8.86 -10.87
N ARG A 101 -18.97 8.84 -10.74
CA ARG A 101 -18.26 8.05 -9.74
C ARG A 101 -18.81 8.22 -8.32
N PRO A 102 -18.95 9.43 -7.74
CA PRO A 102 -19.40 9.58 -6.37
C PRO A 102 -20.76 8.91 -6.11
N ARG A 103 -21.70 9.09 -7.06
CA ARG A 103 -23.06 8.53 -6.97
C ARG A 103 -23.08 7.00 -7.16
N ILE A 104 -22.21 6.47 -8.01
CA ILE A 104 -22.15 5.03 -8.28
C ILE A 104 -21.48 4.31 -7.12
N VAL A 105 -20.40 4.87 -6.56
CA VAL A 105 -19.71 4.31 -5.40
C VAL A 105 -20.69 4.13 -4.24
N GLU A 106 -21.36 5.21 -3.85
CA GLU A 106 -22.36 5.22 -2.77
C GLU A 106 -23.50 4.21 -2.98
N ARG A 107 -23.94 4.00 -4.23
CA ARG A 107 -25.02 3.07 -4.56
C ARG A 107 -24.59 1.60 -4.66
N THR A 108 -23.32 1.35 -4.95
CA THR A 108 -22.84 -0.02 -5.19
C THR A 108 -22.32 -0.69 -3.93
N GLN A 109 -22.32 0.02 -2.78
CA GLN A 109 -21.96 -0.51 -1.45
C GLN A 109 -20.68 -1.34 -1.53
N GLY A 110 -19.61 -0.69 -2.00
CA GLY A 110 -18.30 -1.31 -2.18
C GLY A 110 -18.05 -2.06 -3.50
N ARG A 111 -19.09 -2.58 -4.17
CA ARG A 111 -18.92 -3.43 -5.37
C ARG A 111 -18.57 -2.69 -6.67
N THR A 112 -18.18 -1.42 -6.61
CA THR A 112 -17.90 -0.58 -7.79
C THR A 112 -16.80 -1.16 -8.67
N VAL A 113 -15.69 -1.60 -8.08
CA VAL A 113 -14.52 -2.09 -8.84
C VAL A 113 -14.85 -3.38 -9.61
N PRO A 114 -15.43 -4.43 -8.99
CA PRO A 114 -15.87 -5.62 -9.70
C PRO A 114 -16.78 -5.31 -10.89
N TYR A 115 -17.78 -4.43 -10.70
CA TYR A 115 -18.70 -4.06 -11.78
C TYR A 115 -18.01 -3.26 -12.88
N ALA A 116 -17.18 -2.28 -12.52
CA ALA A 116 -16.47 -1.47 -13.50
C ALA A 116 -15.53 -2.32 -14.36
N ILE A 117 -14.73 -3.22 -13.77
CA ILE A 117 -13.85 -4.10 -14.53
C ILE A 117 -14.65 -5.07 -15.42
N THR A 118 -15.75 -5.61 -14.90
CA THR A 118 -16.62 -6.54 -15.66
C THR A 118 -17.26 -5.85 -16.86
N LEU A 119 -17.82 -4.66 -16.65
CA LEU A 119 -18.49 -3.89 -17.69
C LEU A 119 -17.50 -3.27 -18.69
N PHE A 120 -16.28 -2.96 -18.25
CA PHE A 120 -15.18 -2.66 -19.17
C PHE A 120 -14.89 -3.85 -20.10
N GLY A 121 -14.79 -5.07 -19.56
CA GLY A 121 -14.65 -6.29 -20.36
C GLY A 121 -15.80 -6.49 -21.33
N ALA A 122 -17.05 -6.28 -20.90
CA ALA A 122 -18.22 -6.37 -21.79
C ALA A 122 -18.19 -5.33 -22.92
N ALA A 123 -17.74 -4.10 -22.63
CA ALA A 123 -17.56 -3.05 -23.63
C ALA A 123 -16.44 -3.41 -24.63
N GLY A 124 -15.32 -3.95 -24.15
CA GLY A 124 -14.24 -4.43 -25.02
C GLY A 124 -14.63 -5.62 -25.89
N LEU A 125 -15.47 -6.53 -25.39
CA LEU A 125 -16.03 -7.62 -26.18
C LEU A 125 -16.96 -7.09 -27.27
N THR A 126 -17.80 -6.11 -26.93
CA THR A 126 -18.68 -5.43 -27.90
C THR A 126 -17.87 -4.73 -28.98
N LEU A 127 -16.74 -4.12 -28.62
CA LEU A 127 -15.81 -3.52 -29.57
C LEU A 127 -15.24 -4.57 -30.53
N GLY A 128 -14.69 -5.67 -30.02
CA GLY A 128 -14.12 -6.74 -30.85
C GLY A 128 -15.13 -7.40 -31.80
N MET A 129 -16.43 -7.30 -31.51
CA MET A 129 -17.51 -7.84 -32.35
C MET A 129 -18.30 -6.74 -33.08
N ALA A 130 -17.80 -5.49 -33.11
CA ALA A 130 -18.55 -4.37 -33.64
C ALA A 130 -18.76 -4.50 -35.17
N PRO A 131 -20.02 -4.51 -35.67
CA PRO A 131 -20.29 -4.60 -37.11
C PRO A 131 -20.16 -3.26 -37.84
N SER A 132 -19.99 -2.15 -37.10
CA SER A 132 -19.92 -0.81 -37.66
C SER A 132 -19.20 0.15 -36.73
N LEU A 133 -18.73 1.28 -37.30
CA LEU A 133 -18.09 2.36 -36.56
C LEU A 133 -18.98 2.97 -35.47
N ALA A 134 -20.31 2.97 -35.66
CA ALA A 134 -21.24 3.47 -34.66
C ALA A 134 -21.27 2.60 -33.39
N VAL A 135 -21.29 1.27 -33.58
CA VAL A 135 -21.23 0.31 -32.47
C VAL A 135 -19.86 0.39 -31.78
N ALA A 136 -18.78 0.48 -32.55
CA ALA A 136 -17.44 0.69 -32.01
C ALA A 136 -17.35 1.98 -31.18
N GLY A 137 -17.97 3.07 -31.63
CA GLY A 137 -18.02 4.34 -30.89
C GLY A 137 -18.76 4.22 -29.56
N GLY A 138 -19.92 3.56 -29.54
CA GLY A 138 -20.66 3.28 -28.30
C GLY A 138 -19.88 2.37 -27.33
N ALA A 139 -19.22 1.35 -27.86
CA ALA A 139 -18.35 0.46 -27.09
C ALA A 139 -17.14 1.19 -26.49
N MET A 140 -16.47 2.05 -27.27
CA MET A 140 -15.35 2.88 -26.79
C MET A 140 -15.78 3.87 -25.70
N PHE A 141 -16.95 4.50 -25.85
CA PHE A 141 -17.53 5.35 -24.81
C PHE A 141 -17.76 4.56 -23.51
N ALA A 142 -18.42 3.41 -23.59
CA ALA A 142 -18.65 2.55 -22.42
C ALA A 142 -17.32 2.08 -21.80
N ALA A 143 -16.35 1.66 -22.62
CA ALA A 143 -15.03 1.25 -22.18
C ALA A 143 -14.32 2.39 -21.42
N GLY A 144 -14.34 3.62 -21.94
CA GLY A 144 -13.74 4.78 -21.27
C GLY A 144 -14.40 5.09 -19.91
N LEU A 145 -15.73 5.01 -19.84
CA LEU A 145 -16.49 5.22 -18.61
C LEU A 145 -16.08 4.24 -17.52
N PHE A 146 -16.14 2.94 -17.83
CA PHE A 146 -15.85 1.89 -16.86
C PHE A 146 -14.36 1.77 -16.55
N TRP A 147 -13.48 2.07 -17.52
CA TRP A 147 -12.04 2.18 -17.29
C TRP A 147 -11.71 3.21 -16.21
N LEU A 148 -12.21 4.44 -16.38
CA LEU A 148 -11.90 5.51 -15.44
C LEU A 148 -12.55 5.23 -14.07
N MET A 149 -13.76 4.67 -14.06
CA MET A 149 -14.43 4.25 -12.84
C MET A 149 -13.57 3.26 -12.02
N ALA A 150 -13.05 2.21 -12.67
CA ALA A 150 -12.19 1.22 -12.04
C ALA A 150 -10.87 1.86 -11.57
N LEU A 151 -10.18 2.58 -12.47
CA LEU A 151 -8.88 3.18 -12.18
C LEU A 151 -8.95 4.20 -11.03
N SER A 152 -9.92 5.12 -11.09
CA SER A 152 -10.09 6.15 -10.06
C SER A 152 -10.47 5.57 -8.71
N THR A 153 -11.26 4.49 -8.70
CA THR A 153 -11.69 3.85 -7.44
C THR A 153 -10.54 3.05 -6.83
N LEU A 154 -9.85 2.21 -7.61
CA LEU A 154 -8.65 1.49 -7.16
C LEU A 154 -7.57 2.45 -6.64
N ARG A 155 -7.35 3.58 -7.32
CA ARG A 155 -6.38 4.60 -6.88
C ARG A 155 -6.80 5.24 -5.57
N ALA A 156 -8.09 5.55 -5.39
CA ALA A 156 -8.60 6.09 -4.15
C ALA A 156 -8.49 5.07 -3.00
N THR A 157 -8.82 3.80 -3.24
CA THR A 157 -8.65 2.72 -2.25
C THR A 157 -7.19 2.62 -1.81
N ALA A 158 -6.24 2.57 -2.76
CA ALA A 158 -4.82 2.54 -2.45
C ALA A 158 -4.36 3.77 -1.63
N GLN A 159 -4.91 4.95 -1.92
CA GLN A 159 -4.59 6.19 -1.22
C GLN A 159 -5.10 6.18 0.23
N LEU A 160 -6.32 5.68 0.48
CA LEU A 160 -6.93 5.61 1.81
C LEU A 160 -6.24 4.57 2.69
N MET A 161 -5.79 3.46 2.11
CA MET A 161 -5.04 2.42 2.81
C MET A 161 -3.64 2.86 3.24
N ALA A 162 -3.14 4.00 2.75
CA ALA A 162 -1.76 4.42 2.93
C ALA A 162 -1.64 5.50 4.03
N PRO A 163 -1.00 5.17 5.18
CA PRO A 163 -0.63 6.16 6.19
C PRO A 163 0.19 7.30 5.58
N GLY A 164 0.07 8.50 6.17
CA GLY A 164 0.75 9.70 5.67
C GLY A 164 2.26 9.52 5.44
N TRP A 165 2.93 8.87 6.39
CA TRP A 165 4.38 8.64 6.38
C TRP A 165 4.90 7.72 5.26
N ILE A 166 4.06 6.84 4.69
CA ILE A 166 4.44 5.91 3.61
C ILE A 166 3.69 6.12 2.29
N ARG A 167 2.70 7.03 2.29
CA ARG A 167 1.78 7.27 1.18
C ARG A 167 2.48 7.47 -0.17
N GLY A 168 3.54 8.26 -0.23
CA GLY A 168 4.31 8.47 -1.47
C GLY A 168 4.92 7.19 -2.04
N ARG A 169 5.39 6.28 -1.17
CA ARG A 169 5.99 4.99 -1.54
C ARG A 169 4.90 4.01 -2.00
N VAL A 170 3.78 3.95 -1.27
CA VAL A 170 2.60 3.17 -1.63
C VAL A 170 2.05 3.57 -3.01
N MET A 171 1.92 4.87 -3.27
CA MET A 171 1.41 5.36 -4.55
C MET A 171 2.41 5.18 -5.71
N SER A 172 3.71 5.18 -5.42
CA SER A 172 4.73 4.78 -6.40
C SER A 172 4.57 3.31 -6.80
N MET A 173 4.32 2.42 -5.84
CA MET A 173 4.06 0.99 -6.13
C MET A 173 2.77 0.78 -6.93
N TYR A 174 1.70 1.50 -6.57
CA TYR A 174 0.47 1.50 -7.38
C TYR A 174 0.74 1.94 -8.82
N THR A 175 1.49 3.03 -8.99
CA THR A 175 1.86 3.58 -10.31
C THR A 175 2.69 2.57 -11.10
N LEU A 176 3.66 1.93 -10.46
CA LEU A 176 4.46 0.87 -11.09
C LEU A 176 3.60 -0.33 -11.49
N ALA A 177 2.68 -0.77 -10.63
CA ALA A 177 1.77 -1.89 -10.93
C ALA A 177 0.83 -1.58 -12.10
N PHE A 178 0.40 -0.34 -12.27
CA PHE A 178 -0.45 0.03 -13.40
C PHE A 178 0.37 0.41 -14.64
N ALA A 179 1.09 1.53 -14.58
CA ALA A 179 1.81 2.10 -15.72
C ALA A 179 3.06 1.29 -16.12
N GLY A 180 3.68 0.57 -15.18
CA GLY A 180 4.81 -0.31 -15.49
C GLY A 180 4.41 -1.62 -16.17
N ILE A 181 3.19 -2.11 -15.92
CA ILE A 181 2.68 -3.37 -16.48
C ILE A 181 1.89 -3.14 -17.78
N LEU A 182 1.27 -1.96 -17.96
CA LEU A 182 0.51 -1.61 -19.16
C LEU A 182 1.27 -1.86 -20.48
N PRO A 183 2.58 -1.55 -20.62
CA PRO A 183 3.33 -1.86 -21.84
C PRO A 183 3.49 -3.36 -22.08
N LEU A 184 3.68 -4.16 -21.01
CA LEU A 184 3.75 -5.62 -21.10
C LEU A 184 2.42 -6.19 -21.62
N GLY A 185 1.30 -5.68 -21.10
CA GLY A 185 -0.03 -6.01 -21.62
C GLY A 185 -0.18 -5.64 -23.10
N SER A 186 0.35 -4.50 -23.52
CA SER A 186 0.29 -4.04 -24.91
C SER A 186 1.10 -4.94 -25.85
N ILE A 187 2.29 -5.38 -25.41
CA ILE A 187 3.11 -6.35 -26.14
C ILE A 187 2.39 -7.68 -26.27
N LEU A 188 1.82 -8.21 -25.17
CA LEU A 188 1.05 -9.45 -25.18
C LEU A 188 -0.16 -9.35 -26.11
N ALA A 189 -0.89 -8.23 -26.06
CA ALA A 189 -2.02 -7.96 -26.94
C ALA A 189 -1.60 -7.96 -28.42
N GLY A 190 -0.46 -7.36 -28.75
CA GLY A 190 0.11 -7.37 -30.10
C GLY A 190 0.44 -8.79 -30.57
N VAL A 191 1.15 -9.57 -29.76
CA VAL A 191 1.51 -10.98 -30.09
C VAL A 191 0.27 -11.85 -30.32
N VAL A 192 -0.80 -11.65 -29.53
CA VAL A 192 -2.06 -12.36 -29.73
C VAL A 192 -2.78 -11.87 -30.98
N ALA A 193 -2.73 -10.56 -31.26
CA ALA A 193 -3.32 -9.97 -32.46
C ALA A 193 -2.64 -10.45 -33.75
N ASP A 194 -1.32 -10.68 -33.73
CA ASP A 194 -0.58 -11.22 -34.87
C ASP A 194 -1.00 -12.67 -35.21
N GLN A 195 -1.41 -13.44 -34.21
CA GLN A 195 -1.78 -14.86 -34.38
C GLN A 195 -3.27 -15.07 -34.64
N LEU A 196 -4.14 -14.34 -33.93
CA LEU A 196 -5.59 -14.56 -33.91
C LEU A 196 -6.37 -13.39 -34.52
N GLY A 197 -5.67 -12.38 -35.04
CA GLY A 197 -6.26 -11.13 -35.51
C GLY A 197 -6.58 -10.17 -34.36
N THR A 198 -6.77 -8.90 -34.74
CA THR A 198 -7.08 -7.81 -33.81
C THR A 198 -8.35 -8.08 -33.01
N ASP A 199 -9.39 -8.59 -33.66
CA ASP A 199 -10.68 -8.87 -33.01
C ASP A 199 -10.58 -10.05 -32.04
N GLY A 200 -9.80 -11.09 -32.39
CA GLY A 200 -9.52 -12.21 -31.50
C GLY A 200 -8.77 -11.80 -30.24
N ALA A 201 -7.77 -10.91 -30.37
CA ALA A 201 -7.07 -10.34 -29.22
C ALA A 201 -8.00 -9.53 -28.32
N LEU A 202 -8.85 -8.66 -28.91
CA LEU A 202 -9.87 -7.90 -28.17
C LEU A 202 -10.79 -8.83 -27.38
N VAL A 203 -11.33 -9.87 -28.00
CA VAL A 203 -12.22 -10.84 -27.34
C VAL A 203 -11.52 -11.52 -26.16
N ILE A 204 -10.31 -12.05 -26.35
CA ILE A 204 -9.59 -12.80 -25.30
C ILE A 204 -9.28 -11.92 -24.09
N PHE A 205 -8.70 -10.74 -24.32
CA PHE A 205 -8.32 -9.85 -23.23
C PHE A 205 -9.54 -9.26 -22.53
N SER A 206 -10.62 -8.97 -23.27
CA SER A 206 -11.88 -8.47 -22.72
C SER A 206 -12.62 -9.52 -21.91
N LEU A 207 -12.62 -10.79 -22.34
CA LEU A 207 -13.10 -11.92 -21.54
C LEU A 207 -12.25 -12.08 -20.27
N GLY A 208 -10.93 -11.94 -20.38
CA GLY A 208 -10.01 -11.92 -19.25
C GLY A 208 -10.38 -10.84 -18.23
N ALA A 209 -10.61 -9.60 -18.68
CA ALA A 209 -11.07 -8.51 -17.82
C ALA A 209 -12.42 -8.85 -17.15
N MET A 210 -13.36 -9.42 -17.90
CA MET A 210 -14.67 -9.81 -17.36
C MET A 210 -14.56 -10.88 -16.26
N VAL A 211 -13.71 -11.89 -16.47
CA VAL A 211 -13.40 -12.91 -15.47
C VAL A 211 -12.73 -12.28 -14.26
N ILE A 212 -11.71 -11.44 -14.45
CA ILE A 212 -11.05 -10.73 -13.34
C ILE A 212 -12.06 -9.92 -12.53
N GLY A 213 -12.94 -9.15 -13.19
CA GLY A 213 -13.98 -8.38 -12.53
C GLY A 213 -14.91 -9.24 -11.68
N LEU A 214 -15.41 -10.34 -12.24
CA LEU A 214 -16.32 -11.27 -11.56
C LEU A 214 -15.66 -12.01 -10.38
N PHE A 215 -14.36 -12.32 -10.49
CA PHE A 215 -13.61 -13.03 -9.46
C PHE A 215 -12.89 -12.09 -8.48
N SER A 216 -12.80 -10.79 -8.76
CA SER A 216 -12.11 -9.81 -7.90
C SER A 216 -12.57 -9.79 -6.44
N PRO A 217 -13.87 -10.00 -6.08
CA PRO A 217 -14.26 -10.08 -4.67
C PRO A 217 -13.60 -11.24 -3.91
N ARG A 218 -13.15 -12.30 -4.61
CA ARG A 218 -12.43 -13.41 -3.99
C ARG A 218 -10.95 -13.11 -3.74
N LEU A 219 -10.41 -12.05 -4.33
CA LEU A 219 -9.03 -11.64 -4.09
C LEU A 219 -8.86 -10.92 -2.74
N GLY A 220 -9.95 -10.53 -2.06
CA GLY A 220 -9.88 -9.80 -0.79
C GLY A 220 -9.38 -8.35 -0.96
N VAL A 221 -9.73 -7.71 -2.08
CA VAL A 221 -9.54 -6.27 -2.23
C VAL A 221 -10.61 -5.59 -1.38
N PRO A 222 -10.22 -4.71 -0.45
CA PRO A 222 -11.18 -4.06 0.42
C PRO A 222 -11.99 -3.06 -0.40
N ASP A 223 -13.27 -2.98 -0.07
CA ASP A 223 -14.15 -2.02 -0.71
C ASP A 223 -13.78 -0.60 -0.23
N LEU A 224 -13.98 0.41 -1.09
CA LEU A 224 -13.57 1.78 -0.75
C LEU A 224 -14.20 2.28 0.56
N GLU A 225 -15.44 1.87 0.83
CA GLU A 225 -16.20 2.23 2.04
C GLU A 225 -15.74 1.47 3.28
N GLU A 226 -15.07 0.32 3.12
CA GLU A 226 -14.53 -0.48 4.22
C GLU A 226 -13.11 -0.04 4.62
N VAL A 227 -12.44 0.77 3.79
CA VAL A 227 -11.11 1.28 4.11
C VAL A 227 -11.21 2.44 5.07
N GLU A 228 -11.05 2.14 6.35
CA GLU A 228 -10.80 3.15 7.38
C GLU A 228 -9.42 3.76 7.17
N THR A 229 -9.36 5.09 7.13
CA THR A 229 -8.09 5.81 7.07
C THR A 229 -7.36 5.67 8.40
N PRO A 230 -6.07 5.31 8.42
CA PRO A 230 -5.29 5.24 9.65
C PRO A 230 -5.35 6.56 10.44
N GLU A 231 -5.89 6.49 11.65
CA GLU A 231 -6.00 7.62 12.58
C GLU A 231 -4.83 7.67 13.56
N PHE A 232 -4.38 8.89 13.86
CA PHE A 232 -3.26 9.17 14.76
C PHE A 232 -3.70 10.24 15.77
N SER A 233 -4.21 9.80 16.92
CA SER A 233 -4.66 10.69 18.00
C SER A 233 -3.50 11.48 18.64
N ALA A 234 -3.73 12.79 18.86
CA ALA A 234 -2.74 13.68 19.47
C ALA A 234 -2.42 13.33 20.93
N GLU A 235 -3.35 12.69 21.65
CA GLU A 235 -3.15 12.18 23.02
C GLU A 235 -2.05 11.11 23.10
N ARG A 236 -1.74 10.47 21.96
CA ARG A 236 -0.71 9.44 21.82
C ARG A 236 0.61 9.96 21.28
N ALA A 237 0.76 11.28 21.09
CA ALA A 237 2.03 11.87 20.69
C ALA A 237 3.12 11.36 21.64
N VAL A 238 3.95 10.46 21.12
CA VAL A 238 5.10 9.91 21.84
C VAL A 238 5.90 11.13 22.27
N GLN A 239 6.26 11.22 23.56
CA GLN A 239 7.14 12.29 23.99
C GLN A 239 8.36 12.28 23.08
N PRO A 240 8.77 13.43 22.53
CA PRO A 240 9.93 13.46 21.66
C PRO A 240 11.10 12.87 22.45
N HIS A 241 11.52 11.67 22.04
CA HIS A 241 12.74 11.08 22.56
C HIS A 241 13.84 12.08 22.27
N ALA A 242 14.64 12.41 23.28
CA ALA A 242 15.78 13.29 23.10
C ALA A 242 16.60 12.81 21.89
N GLU A 243 17.08 13.74 21.06
CA GLU A 243 17.95 13.47 19.89
C GLU A 243 19.31 12.92 20.32
N VAL A 244 19.34 11.82 21.07
CA VAL A 244 20.54 11.05 21.33
C VAL A 244 20.67 10.10 20.15
N SER A 245 21.43 10.53 19.15
CA SER A 245 21.89 9.66 18.06
C SER A 245 22.77 8.56 18.66
N LEU A 246 22.15 7.43 19.01
CA LEU A 246 22.90 6.24 19.38
C LEU A 246 23.59 5.71 18.13
N GLU A 247 24.91 5.92 18.03
CA GLU A 247 25.73 5.19 17.07
C GLU A 247 25.62 3.70 17.39
N GLY A 248 25.11 2.91 16.43
CA GLY A 248 24.86 1.50 16.67
C GLY A 248 24.28 0.77 15.48
N GLY A 249 24.44 -0.56 15.51
CA GLY A 249 23.86 -1.45 14.51
C GLY A 249 22.36 -1.71 14.73
N PRO A 250 21.84 -2.81 14.16
CA PRO A 250 20.44 -3.17 14.29
C PRO A 250 19.99 -3.29 15.76
N VAL A 251 18.77 -2.85 16.03
CA VAL A 251 18.15 -2.94 17.36
C VAL A 251 17.20 -4.13 17.40
N ILE A 252 17.32 -4.94 18.45
CA ILE A 252 16.41 -6.04 18.76
C ILE A 252 15.59 -5.64 19.99
N VAL A 253 14.28 -5.81 19.88
CA VAL A 253 13.35 -5.63 20.99
C VAL A 253 12.78 -6.99 21.36
N LEU A 254 12.90 -7.32 22.65
CA LEU A 254 12.36 -8.54 23.24
C LEU A 254 11.23 -8.16 24.18
N ASN A 255 10.02 -8.66 23.92
CA ASN A 255 8.89 -8.53 24.84
C ASN A 255 8.54 -9.93 25.34
N THR A 256 8.68 -10.18 26.64
CA THR A 256 8.39 -11.49 27.24
C THR A 256 7.13 -11.41 28.09
N TRP A 257 6.10 -12.17 27.69
CA TRP A 257 4.85 -12.31 28.43
C TRP A 257 4.78 -13.63 29.19
N LYS A 258 4.08 -13.62 30.33
CA LYS A 258 3.59 -14.82 31.00
C LYS A 258 2.12 -15.04 30.66
N ILE A 259 1.84 -16.12 29.93
CA ILE A 259 0.54 -16.41 29.35
C ILE A 259 -0.04 -17.70 29.94
N ASP A 260 -1.31 -17.65 30.36
CA ASP A 260 -2.04 -18.82 30.82
C ASP A 260 -2.42 -19.74 29.65
N GLU A 261 -2.54 -21.04 29.91
CA GLU A 261 -2.86 -22.04 28.89
C GLU A 261 -4.20 -21.77 28.20
N GLU A 262 -5.19 -21.28 28.96
CA GLU A 262 -6.54 -20.96 28.47
C GLU A 262 -6.53 -19.82 27.43
N ASP A 263 -5.60 -18.87 27.59
CA ASP A 263 -5.49 -17.67 26.75
C ASP A 263 -4.60 -17.88 25.52
N PHE A 264 -3.83 -18.97 25.46
CA PHE A 264 -2.78 -19.19 24.45
C PHE A 264 -3.29 -19.07 23.00
N THR A 265 -4.47 -19.62 22.72
CA THR A 265 -5.05 -19.58 21.36
C THR A 265 -5.46 -18.16 20.96
N GLU A 266 -6.08 -17.42 21.87
CA GLU A 266 -6.47 -16.03 21.58
C GLU A 266 -5.23 -15.14 21.48
N PHE A 267 -4.27 -15.29 22.40
CA PHE A 267 -3.00 -14.58 22.40
C PHE A 267 -2.25 -14.77 21.08
N THR A 268 -2.09 -16.00 20.60
CA THR A 268 -1.38 -16.27 19.34
C THR A 268 -2.09 -15.66 18.12
N ASN A 269 -3.42 -15.62 18.11
CA ASN A 269 -4.20 -14.92 17.07
C ASN A 269 -3.94 -13.41 17.09
N VAL A 270 -3.93 -12.79 18.27
CA VAL A 270 -3.60 -11.36 18.43
C VAL A 270 -2.15 -11.09 18.05
N MET A 271 -1.20 -11.94 18.47
CA MET A 271 0.21 -11.81 18.14
C MET A 271 0.50 -11.95 16.65
N ASN A 272 -0.31 -12.71 15.90
CA ASN A 272 -0.20 -12.73 14.44
C ASN A 272 -0.59 -11.37 13.80
N GLN A 273 -1.50 -10.61 14.42
CA GLN A 273 -1.83 -9.25 13.98
C GLN A 273 -0.72 -8.26 14.38
N VAL A 274 -0.23 -8.34 15.63
CA VAL A 274 0.93 -7.56 16.10
C VAL A 274 2.15 -7.79 15.20
N ARG A 275 2.41 -9.03 14.78
CA ARG A 275 3.45 -9.37 13.81
C ARG A 275 3.35 -8.52 12.53
N LEU A 276 2.16 -8.41 11.95
CA LEU A 276 1.96 -7.62 10.73
C LEU A 276 2.17 -6.13 11.00
N ILE A 277 1.69 -5.63 12.15
CA ILE A 277 1.93 -4.24 12.58
C ILE A 277 3.43 -3.97 12.68
N ARG A 278 4.21 -4.80 13.38
CA ARG A 278 5.68 -4.62 13.51
C ARG A 278 6.37 -4.60 12.14
N LEU A 279 6.03 -5.57 11.28
CA LEU A 279 6.67 -5.72 9.97
C LEU A 279 6.27 -4.61 8.98
N THR A 280 5.10 -4.02 9.11
CA THR A 280 4.66 -2.90 8.26
C THR A 280 5.18 -1.55 8.72
N THR A 281 5.45 -1.38 10.02
CA THR A 281 5.84 -0.09 10.63
C THR A 281 7.35 0.10 10.79
N GLY A 282 8.19 -0.90 10.52
CA GLY A 282 9.65 -0.72 10.48
C GLY A 282 10.49 -1.96 10.75
N ALA A 283 9.94 -2.99 11.39
CA ALA A 283 10.70 -4.20 11.69
C ALA A 283 11.01 -5.01 10.43
N TYR A 284 12.25 -5.46 10.25
CA TYR A 284 12.63 -6.33 9.12
C TYR A 284 12.56 -7.82 9.49
N ARG A 285 12.48 -8.13 10.79
CA ARG A 285 12.35 -9.48 11.31
C ARG A 285 11.39 -9.49 12.49
N TRP A 286 10.60 -10.55 12.60
CA TRP A 286 9.70 -10.80 13.73
C TRP A 286 9.59 -12.31 13.97
N ARG A 287 9.62 -12.74 15.23
CA ARG A 287 9.31 -14.11 15.67
C ARG A 287 8.73 -14.11 17.10
N LEU A 288 7.90 -15.11 17.38
CA LEU A 288 7.47 -15.45 18.73
C LEU A 288 8.16 -16.74 19.16
N PHE A 289 8.86 -16.69 20.29
CA PHE A 289 9.57 -17.80 20.88
C PHE A 289 8.85 -18.26 22.14
N ARG A 290 8.97 -19.55 22.45
CA ARG A 290 8.53 -20.13 23.73
C ARG A 290 9.77 -20.54 24.50
N SER A 291 9.84 -20.17 25.78
CA SER A 291 10.92 -20.62 26.64
C SER A 291 10.87 -22.13 26.83
N ILE A 292 12.03 -22.78 26.80
CA ILE A 292 12.17 -24.22 27.07
C ILE A 292 12.09 -24.48 28.58
N SER A 293 12.60 -23.54 29.38
CA SER A 293 12.63 -23.65 30.84
C SER A 293 11.26 -23.43 31.48
N ASP A 294 10.41 -22.60 30.86
CA ASP A 294 9.04 -22.35 31.27
C ASP A 294 8.14 -22.17 30.04
N PRO A 295 7.26 -23.14 29.73
CA PRO A 295 6.41 -23.08 28.54
C PRO A 295 5.34 -21.98 28.58
N THR A 296 5.08 -21.37 29.75
CA THR A 296 4.15 -20.25 29.92
C THR A 296 4.77 -18.91 29.53
N LEU A 297 6.09 -18.86 29.35
CA LEU A 297 6.81 -17.66 28.91
C LEU A 297 6.95 -17.65 27.38
N LEU A 298 6.35 -16.63 26.77
CA LEU A 298 6.41 -16.37 25.34
C LEU A 298 7.14 -15.04 25.09
N THR A 299 8.13 -15.05 24.20
CA THR A 299 8.95 -13.87 23.90
C THR A 299 8.78 -13.47 22.44
N GLU A 300 8.22 -12.28 22.18
CA GLU A 300 8.31 -11.61 20.89
C GLU A 300 9.73 -11.09 20.73
N LEU A 301 10.29 -11.34 19.56
CA LEU A 301 11.52 -10.73 19.09
C LEU A 301 11.21 -10.02 17.78
N PHE A 302 11.48 -8.72 17.72
CA PHE A 302 11.53 -8.00 16.45
C PHE A 302 12.81 -7.20 16.32
N ALA A 303 13.26 -7.01 15.08
CA ALA A 303 14.49 -6.29 14.77
C ALA A 303 14.25 -5.15 13.78
N VAL A 304 14.89 -4.01 14.02
CA VAL A 304 14.85 -2.78 13.21
C VAL A 304 16.26 -2.31 12.89
N GLU A 305 16.41 -1.49 11.85
CA GLU A 305 17.71 -1.16 11.26
C GLU A 305 18.58 -0.29 12.17
N SER A 306 17.98 0.52 13.03
CA SER A 306 18.66 1.43 13.96
C SER A 306 17.74 1.81 15.12
N TRP A 307 18.28 2.51 16.13
CA TRP A 307 17.49 3.09 17.19
C TRP A 307 16.50 4.14 16.67
N GLU A 308 16.93 5.00 15.75
CA GLU A 308 16.04 5.97 15.09
C GLU A 308 14.85 5.29 14.42
N GLU A 309 15.07 4.16 13.73
CA GLU A 309 14.00 3.37 13.11
C GLU A 309 13.08 2.73 14.15
N HIS A 310 13.60 2.36 15.33
CA HIS A 310 12.78 1.92 16.45
C HIS A 310 11.85 3.03 16.95
N LEU A 311 12.40 4.23 17.15
CA LEU A 311 11.63 5.39 17.60
C LEU A 311 10.58 5.81 16.56
N ALA A 312 10.98 5.85 15.29
CA ALA A 312 10.09 6.13 14.18
C ALA A 312 8.96 5.10 14.08
N GLN A 313 9.22 3.83 14.42
CA GLN A 313 8.15 2.82 14.47
C GLN A 313 7.02 3.24 15.42
N HIS A 314 7.32 3.86 16.57
CA HIS A 314 6.28 4.27 17.53
C HIS A 314 5.37 5.37 16.98
N THR A 315 5.90 6.28 16.16
CA THR A 315 5.10 7.35 15.54
C THR A 315 4.30 6.87 14.31
N ARG A 316 4.65 5.71 13.76
CA ARG A 316 3.99 5.11 12.59
C ARG A 316 2.83 4.18 12.93
N ILE A 317 2.64 3.82 14.21
CA ILE A 317 1.56 2.96 14.69
C ILE A 317 0.27 3.79 14.84
N ASP A 318 -0.76 3.42 14.08
CA ASP A 318 -2.08 4.04 14.16
C ASP A 318 -2.88 3.56 15.38
N ASP A 319 -4.03 4.22 15.63
CA ASP A 319 -4.82 3.99 16.83
C ASP A 319 -5.39 2.57 16.96
N ALA A 320 -5.80 1.98 15.83
CA ALA A 320 -6.31 0.61 15.76
C ALA A 320 -5.19 -0.42 16.04
N SER A 321 -4.01 -0.20 15.46
CA SER A 321 -2.82 -1.01 15.69
C SER A 321 -2.36 -0.94 17.14
N ALA A 322 -2.39 0.24 17.75
CA ALA A 322 -2.07 0.42 19.16
C ALA A 322 -3.09 -0.25 20.09
N ALA A 323 -4.37 -0.29 19.73
CA ALA A 323 -5.38 -1.05 20.47
C ALA A 323 -5.08 -2.57 20.45
N LEU A 324 -4.62 -3.12 19.31
CA LEU A 324 -4.18 -4.52 19.21
C LEU A 324 -2.95 -4.82 20.05
N ILE A 325 -1.96 -3.93 20.07
CA ILE A 325 -0.78 -4.05 20.94
C ILE A 325 -1.20 -4.01 22.41
N THR A 326 -2.14 -3.13 22.77
CA THR A 326 -2.69 -3.03 24.13
C THR A 326 -3.44 -4.31 24.51
N ARG A 327 -4.24 -4.87 23.59
CA ARG A 327 -4.91 -6.16 23.79
C ARG A 327 -3.89 -7.29 24.01
N ALA A 328 -2.81 -7.34 23.24
CA ALA A 328 -1.73 -8.32 23.45
C ALA A 328 -1.13 -8.22 24.86
N ARG A 329 -0.89 -6.98 25.36
CA ARG A 329 -0.41 -6.74 26.73
C ARG A 329 -1.38 -7.20 27.81
N SER A 330 -2.69 -7.15 27.55
CA SER A 330 -3.71 -7.54 28.53
C SER A 330 -3.73 -9.05 28.89
N PHE A 331 -3.08 -9.89 28.08
CA PHE A 331 -2.92 -11.31 28.37
C PHE A 331 -1.79 -11.62 29.36
N ASP A 332 -0.93 -10.64 29.67
CA ASP A 332 0.17 -10.87 30.60
C ASP A 332 -0.32 -11.07 32.05
N ARG A 333 0.22 -12.09 32.72
CA ARG A 333 -0.09 -12.40 34.13
C ARG A 333 0.97 -11.95 35.14
N ALA A 334 2.04 -11.31 34.68
CA ALA A 334 3.16 -10.84 35.49
C ALA A 334 3.17 -9.31 35.70
N GLY A 335 2.10 -8.59 35.32
CA GLY A 335 2.01 -7.13 35.46
C GLY A 335 2.46 -6.34 34.22
N GLY A 336 2.68 -7.03 33.10
CA GLY A 336 3.10 -6.47 31.81
C GLY A 336 4.28 -7.25 31.23
N PRO A 337 4.45 -7.25 29.89
CA PRO A 337 5.59 -7.92 29.31
C PRO A 337 6.89 -7.27 29.78
N ARG A 338 7.88 -8.07 30.12
CA ARG A 338 9.24 -7.57 30.33
C ARG A 338 9.82 -7.20 28.97
N THR A 339 10.08 -5.91 28.76
CA THR A 339 10.68 -5.38 27.53
C THR A 339 12.18 -5.19 27.70
N GLN A 340 12.97 -5.67 26.75
CA GLN A 340 14.40 -5.42 26.66
C GLN A 340 14.75 -4.89 25.27
N HIS A 341 15.59 -3.86 25.23
CA HIS A 341 16.14 -3.30 24.00
C HIS A 341 17.63 -3.66 23.94
N LEU A 342 18.04 -4.26 22.84
CA LEU A 342 19.42 -4.68 22.60
C LEU A 342 19.91 -4.01 21.31
N ILE A 343 21.02 -3.29 21.38
CA ILE A 343 21.65 -2.66 20.22
C ILE A 343 22.86 -3.51 19.81
N ALA A 344 22.99 -3.82 18.53
CA ALA A 344 24.11 -4.58 18.02
C ALA A 344 25.43 -3.79 18.14
N ILE A 345 26.46 -4.47 18.62
CA ILE A 345 27.83 -3.96 18.72
C ILE A 345 28.67 -4.56 17.58
N ASP A 346 29.47 -3.74 16.90
CA ASP A 346 30.46 -4.23 15.95
C ASP A 346 31.63 -4.89 16.71
N VAL A 347 31.82 -6.19 16.50
CA VAL A 347 32.89 -6.95 17.15
C VAL A 347 34.21 -6.80 16.39
N GLU A 348 34.19 -6.44 15.11
CA GLU A 348 35.40 -6.17 14.33
C GLU A 348 36.03 -4.84 14.74
N HIS A 349 35.19 -3.87 15.13
CA HIS A 349 35.59 -2.56 15.64
C HIS A 349 34.87 -2.26 16.95
N PRO A 350 35.31 -2.85 18.07
CA PRO A 350 34.60 -2.73 19.34
C PRO A 350 34.57 -1.26 19.81
N PRO A 351 33.38 -0.74 20.16
CA PRO A 351 33.23 0.60 20.74
C PRO A 351 33.78 0.64 22.17
N ASP A 352 34.07 1.86 22.65
CA ASP A 352 34.48 2.08 24.04
C ASP A 352 33.29 1.87 24.99
N LEU A 353 33.44 0.98 25.97
CA LEU A 353 32.39 0.68 26.93
C LEU A 353 32.08 1.87 27.85
N GLU A 354 33.08 2.68 28.22
CA GLU A 354 32.86 3.86 29.06
C GLU A 354 32.00 4.90 28.33
N GLU A 355 32.23 5.08 27.03
CA GLU A 355 31.45 5.96 26.16
C GLU A 355 30.01 5.47 25.99
N LEU A 356 29.80 4.16 25.84
CA LEU A 356 28.46 3.56 25.78
C LEU A 356 27.68 3.77 27.08
N ILE A 357 28.31 3.58 28.24
CA ILE A 357 27.69 3.80 29.55
C ILE A 357 27.32 5.29 29.71
N ALA A 358 28.23 6.20 29.37
CA ALA A 358 27.96 7.64 29.43
C ALA A 358 26.79 8.06 28.53
N THR A 359 26.71 7.49 27.32
CA THR A 359 25.62 7.75 26.37
C THR A 359 24.28 7.20 26.89
N HIS A 360 24.30 6.02 27.50
CA HIS A 360 23.12 5.42 28.14
C HIS A 360 22.60 6.29 29.30
N ASP A 361 23.49 6.78 30.16
CA ASP A 361 23.14 7.65 31.29
C ASP A 361 22.60 9.02 30.84
N GLU A 362 23.14 9.57 29.75
CA GLU A 362 22.59 10.78 29.11
C GLU A 362 21.17 10.53 28.62
N MET A 363 20.96 9.45 27.85
CA MET A 363 19.64 9.08 27.35
C MET A 363 18.61 8.96 28.48
N HIS A 364 18.95 8.31 29.59
CA HIS A 364 18.08 8.23 30.76
C HIS A 364 17.71 9.58 31.35
N ARG A 365 18.67 10.49 31.46
CA ARG A 365 18.42 11.84 31.98
C ARG A 365 17.53 12.67 31.07
N THR A 366 17.61 12.48 29.76
CA THR A 366 16.91 13.31 28.79
C THR A 366 15.57 12.74 28.33
N ASP A 367 15.45 11.41 28.25
CA ASP A 367 14.31 10.71 27.63
C ASP A 367 13.37 10.04 28.65
N GLY A 368 13.90 9.62 29.81
CA GLY A 368 13.10 9.01 30.89
C GLY A 368 12.31 7.75 30.50
N SER A 369 12.58 7.17 29.32
CA SER A 369 11.74 6.17 28.65
C SER A 369 12.09 4.71 28.99
N ILE A 370 13.28 4.47 29.56
CA ILE A 370 13.72 3.15 30.02
C ILE A 370 13.95 3.24 31.53
N PRO A 371 13.15 2.56 32.37
CA PRO A 371 13.45 2.50 33.80
C PRO A 371 14.79 1.78 34.00
N VAL A 372 15.74 2.40 34.69
CA VAL A 372 16.83 1.65 35.31
C VAL A 372 16.16 0.77 36.36
N GLU A 373 16.18 -0.55 36.20
CA GLU A 373 15.88 -1.47 37.30
C GLU A 373 16.92 -1.17 38.39
N ALA A 374 16.56 -0.31 39.34
CA ALA A 374 17.40 0.00 40.49
C ALA A 374 17.64 -1.33 41.24
N ASP A 375 18.91 -1.71 41.34
CA ASP A 375 19.44 -2.77 42.18
C ASP A 375 18.65 -4.09 42.15
N GLN A 376 18.96 -4.95 41.18
CA GLN A 376 19.07 -6.38 41.48
C GLN A 376 20.54 -6.73 41.57
N GLU A 377 21.11 -6.49 42.76
CA GLU A 377 22.33 -7.15 43.20
C GLU A 377 22.20 -8.67 42.94
N VAL A 378 23.15 -9.22 42.18
CA VAL A 378 23.54 -10.63 42.22
C VAL A 378 25.04 -10.69 42.42
#